data_AF-A0A7W9Q2V1-F1
#
_entry.id   AF-A0A7W9Q2V1-F1
#
_cell.length_a   1.000
_cell.length_b   1.000
_cell.length_c   1.000
_cell.angle_alpha   90.00
_cell.angle_beta   90.00
_cell.angle_gamma   90.00
#
_symmetry.space_group_name_H-M   'P 1'
#
loop_
_entity.id
_entity.type
_entity.pdbx_description
1 polymer ?
#
loop_
_entity_poly.entity_id
_entity_poly.type
_entity_poly.pdbx_seq_one_letter_code
_entity_poly.pdbx_strand_id
1 'polypeptide(L)'
;MSAGLDELARLEENPADPARAQALSTALAVRAALDADFRRSLEAWHEQAKRAHTGGGTVHNEVKGGNQYGPVVMGQNFSNLSFGSPAAAPAPPPTAQQDPDHSNPPQRG
;
A
#
# COMPACT_ATOMS: atom_id res chain seq x y z
N MET A 1 -10.30 -22.05 -31.79
CA MET A 1 -9.82 -21.03 -30.85
C MET A 1 -10.38 -19.70 -31.32
N SER A 2 -10.96 -18.91 -30.41
CA SER A 2 -11.66 -17.67 -30.79
C SER A 2 -10.62 -16.59 -31.02
N ALA A 3 -10.62 -15.97 -32.21
CA ALA A 3 -9.71 -14.92 -32.68
C ALA A 3 -9.81 -13.58 -31.90
N GLY A 4 -10.03 -13.62 -30.59
CA GLY A 4 -9.76 -12.50 -29.68
C GLY A 4 -8.92 -12.93 -28.47
N LEU A 5 -8.81 -14.25 -28.20
CA LEU A 5 -7.90 -14.79 -27.20
C LEU A 5 -6.46 -14.83 -27.73
N ASP A 6 -6.29 -15.06 -29.03
CA ASP A 6 -4.96 -15.09 -29.66
C ASP A 6 -4.33 -13.67 -29.70
N GLU A 7 -5.14 -12.65 -29.96
CA GLU A 7 -4.78 -11.24 -29.95
C GLU A 7 -4.50 -10.75 -28.53
N LEU A 8 -5.23 -11.27 -27.53
CA LEU A 8 -4.97 -11.00 -26.12
C LEU A 8 -3.61 -11.57 -25.69
N ALA A 9 -3.34 -12.85 -26.00
CA ALA A 9 -2.06 -13.48 -25.71
C ALA A 9 -0.89 -12.73 -26.38
N ARG A 10 -1.08 -12.24 -27.62
CA ARG A 10 -0.10 -11.38 -28.28
C ARG A 10 0.07 -10.03 -27.59
N LEU A 11 -1.01 -9.38 -27.15
CA LEU A 11 -0.91 -8.11 -26.43
C LEU A 11 -0.21 -8.27 -25.07
N GLU A 12 -0.38 -9.41 -24.39
CA GLU A 12 0.30 -9.71 -23.12
C GLU A 12 1.83 -9.77 -23.25
N GLU A 13 2.36 -10.20 -24.39
CA GLU A 13 3.80 -10.21 -24.66
C GLU A 13 4.39 -8.79 -24.75
N ASN A 14 3.62 -7.84 -25.26
CA ASN A 14 4.01 -6.42 -25.32
C ASN A 14 2.80 -5.51 -25.11
N PRO A 15 2.45 -5.20 -23.85
CA PRO A 15 1.23 -4.45 -23.52
C PRO A 15 1.22 -3.01 -24.03
N ALA A 16 2.40 -2.45 -24.37
CA ALA A 16 2.54 -1.10 -24.90
C ALA A 16 2.49 -1.03 -26.43
N ASP A 17 2.32 -2.17 -27.12
CA ASP A 17 2.27 -2.22 -28.59
C ASP A 17 0.89 -1.75 -29.10
N PRO A 18 0.81 -0.56 -29.75
CA PRO A 18 -0.45 -0.01 -30.20
C PRO A 18 -1.09 -0.84 -31.33
N ALA A 19 -0.28 -1.51 -32.16
CA ALA A 19 -0.79 -2.33 -33.26
C ALA A 19 -1.48 -3.60 -32.72
N ARG A 20 -0.91 -4.21 -31.69
CA ARG A 20 -1.53 -5.37 -31.00
C ARG A 20 -2.81 -4.97 -30.27
N ALA A 21 -2.83 -3.79 -29.64
CA ALA A 21 -4.02 -3.26 -28.98
C ALA A 21 -5.16 -3.02 -29.98
N GLN A 22 -4.85 -2.46 -31.16
CA GLN A 22 -5.82 -2.24 -32.21
C GLN A 22 -6.38 -3.56 -32.80
N ALA A 23 -5.52 -4.57 -32.96
CA ALA A 23 -5.95 -5.89 -33.43
C ALA A 23 -6.94 -6.53 -32.45
N LEU A 24 -6.64 -6.50 -31.15
CA LEU A 24 -7.55 -6.99 -30.10
C LEU A 24 -8.87 -6.20 -30.09
N SER A 25 -8.81 -4.87 -30.18
CA SER A 25 -10.02 -4.02 -30.24
C SER A 25 -10.93 -4.42 -31.41
N THR A 26 -10.35 -4.65 -32.59
CA THR A 26 -11.09 -5.06 -33.78
C THR A 26 -11.75 -6.43 -33.60
N ALA A 27 -11.02 -7.41 -33.08
CA ALA A 27 -11.53 -8.74 -32.77
C ALA A 27 -12.72 -8.70 -31.80
N LEU A 28 -12.62 -7.88 -30.74
CA LEU A 28 -13.70 -7.68 -29.78
C LEU A 28 -14.93 -7.04 -30.41
N ALA A 29 -14.73 -6.04 -31.29
CA ALA A 29 -15.83 -5.38 -32.01
C ALA A 29 -16.57 -6.35 -32.94
N VAL A 30 -15.84 -7.17 -33.71
CA VAL A 30 -16.45 -8.20 -34.57
C VAL A 30 -17.26 -9.18 -33.75
N ARG A 31 -16.73 -9.65 -32.61
CA ARG A 31 -17.47 -10.58 -31.75
C ARG A 31 -18.70 -9.94 -31.12
N ALA A 32 -18.63 -8.70 -30.68
CA ALA A 32 -19.77 -7.97 -30.12
C ALA A 32 -20.87 -7.68 -31.15
N ALA A 33 -20.52 -7.60 -32.44
CA ALA A 33 -21.49 -7.48 -33.52
C ALA A 33 -22.24 -8.80 -33.80
N LEU A 34 -21.57 -9.94 -33.62
CA LEU A 34 -22.13 -11.28 -33.88
C LEU A 34 -22.83 -11.89 -32.65
N ASP A 35 -22.44 -11.49 -31.44
CA ASP A 35 -22.90 -12.06 -30.18
C ASP A 35 -23.35 -10.94 -29.22
N ALA A 36 -24.67 -10.80 -29.10
CA ALA A 36 -25.29 -9.76 -28.27
C ALA A 36 -25.08 -9.99 -26.77
N ASP A 37 -24.93 -11.23 -26.33
CA ASP A 37 -24.64 -11.55 -24.93
C ASP A 37 -23.21 -11.17 -24.59
N PHE A 38 -22.27 -11.53 -25.47
CA PHE A 38 -20.88 -11.10 -25.36
C PHE A 38 -20.75 -9.58 -25.30
N ARG A 39 -21.46 -8.84 -26.16
CA ARG A 39 -21.48 -7.37 -26.13
C ARG A 39 -21.91 -6.83 -24.77
N ARG A 40 -23.01 -7.34 -24.21
CA ARG A 40 -23.51 -6.92 -22.89
C ARG A 40 -22.48 -7.20 -21.78
N SER A 41 -21.85 -8.38 -21.80
CA SER A 41 -20.78 -8.71 -20.85
C SER A 41 -19.55 -7.81 -21.00
N LEU A 42 -19.16 -7.46 -22.24
CA LEU A 42 -18.02 -6.59 -22.52
C LEU A 42 -18.28 -5.15 -22.02
N GLU A 43 -19.47 -4.62 -22.25
CA GLU A 43 -19.88 -3.30 -21.75
C GLU A 43 -19.89 -3.26 -20.22
N ALA A 44 -20.47 -4.29 -19.58
CA ALA A 44 -20.50 -4.40 -18.13
C ALA A 44 -19.09 -4.48 -17.52
N TRP A 45 -18.18 -5.23 -18.15
CA TRP A 45 -16.78 -5.28 -17.74
C TRP A 45 -16.09 -3.91 -17.90
N HIS A 46 -16.30 -3.21 -19.01
CA HIS A 46 -15.69 -1.90 -19.25
C HIS A 46 -16.12 -0.85 -18.22
N GLU A 47 -17.41 -0.83 -17.84
CA GLU A 47 -17.90 0.07 -16.79
C GLU A 47 -17.31 -0.27 -15.40
N GLN A 48 -17.07 -1.56 -15.12
CA GLN A 48 -16.36 -1.97 -13.90
C GLN A 48 -14.88 -1.57 -13.94
N ALA A 49 -14.22 -1.74 -15.07
CA ALA A 49 -12.81 -1.37 -15.27
C ALA A 49 -12.59 0.14 -15.10
N LYS A 50 -13.51 0.98 -15.60
CA LYS A 50 -13.48 2.44 -15.37
C LYS A 50 -13.54 2.81 -13.88
N ARG A 51 -14.35 2.09 -13.10
CA ARG A 51 -14.44 2.28 -11.64
C ARG A 51 -13.17 1.81 -10.92
N ALA A 52 -12.54 0.75 -11.42
CA ALA A 52 -11.27 0.24 -10.92
C ALA A 52 -10.07 1.15 -11.30
N HIS A 53 -10.18 1.94 -12.38
CA HIS A 53 -9.18 2.93 -12.79
C HIS A 53 -9.12 4.18 -11.88
N THR A 54 -9.64 4.09 -10.66
CA THR A 54 -9.48 5.11 -9.61
C THR A 54 -8.06 5.16 -9.00
N GLY A 55 -7.15 4.29 -9.45
CA GLY A 55 -5.76 4.21 -8.98
C GLY A 55 -4.74 4.39 -10.10
N GLY A 56 -4.70 5.56 -10.74
CA GLY A 56 -3.65 5.96 -11.67
C GLY A 56 -2.31 6.28 -10.98
N GLY A 57 -1.85 5.41 -10.08
CA GLY A 57 -0.49 5.50 -9.56
C GLY A 57 0.14 4.12 -9.54
N THR A 58 1.11 3.91 -10.42
CA THR A 58 2.10 2.88 -10.18
C THR A 58 2.95 3.36 -9.00
N VAL A 59 2.61 2.96 -7.77
CA VAL A 59 3.47 3.25 -6.63
C VAL A 59 4.60 2.23 -6.64
N HIS A 60 5.74 2.67 -7.16
CA HIS A 60 7.01 1.99 -7.01
C HIS A 60 7.73 2.58 -5.81
N ASN A 61 7.63 1.91 -4.65
CA ASN A 61 8.33 2.32 -3.44
C ASN A 61 9.53 1.40 -3.22
N GLU A 62 10.73 1.99 -3.17
CA GLU A 62 12.00 1.30 -2.95
C GLU A 62 12.73 1.98 -1.78
N VAL A 63 13.00 1.25 -0.68
CA VAL A 63 13.84 1.73 0.43
C VAL A 63 15.25 1.23 0.21
N LYS A 64 16.19 2.13 -0.12
CA LYS A 64 17.62 1.81 -0.22
C LYS A 64 18.37 2.28 1.03
N GLY A 65 18.92 1.33 1.79
CA GLY A 65 19.95 1.53 2.82
C GLY A 65 19.55 2.32 4.08
N GLY A 66 20.33 2.13 5.16
CA GLY A 66 20.25 2.91 6.41
C GLY A 66 19.40 2.25 7.53
N ASN A 67 19.71 2.61 8.79
CA ASN A 67 18.97 2.12 9.95
C ASN A 67 17.77 3.03 10.24
N GLN A 68 16.55 2.48 10.21
CA GLN A 68 15.33 3.23 10.48
C GLN A 68 14.93 3.06 11.94
N TYR A 69 15.00 4.13 12.73
CA TYR A 69 14.69 4.12 14.16
C TYR A 69 13.22 4.46 14.47
N GLY A 70 12.33 4.37 13.47
CA GLY A 70 10.92 4.75 13.57
C GLY A 70 10.07 4.12 12.46
N PRO A 71 8.73 4.30 12.50
CA PRO A 71 7.82 3.64 11.57
C PRO A 71 7.96 4.20 10.16
N VAL A 72 8.17 3.30 9.19
CA VAL A 72 8.22 3.62 7.76
C VAL A 72 6.91 3.18 7.11
N VAL A 73 6.23 4.10 6.43
CA VAL A 73 4.99 3.81 5.71
C VAL A 73 5.13 4.14 4.23
N MET A 74 4.76 3.17 3.39
CA MET A 74 4.95 3.20 1.94
C MET A 74 3.73 2.62 1.24
N GLY A 75 3.09 3.38 0.36
CA GLY A 75 1.91 2.95 -0.38
C GLY A 75 1.18 4.12 -1.04
N GLN A 76 0.11 3.82 -1.78
CA GLN A 76 -0.63 4.81 -2.57
C GLN A 76 -1.64 5.62 -1.78
N ASN A 77 -2.49 4.96 -1.00
CA ASN A 77 -3.58 5.61 -0.28
C ASN A 77 -3.54 5.18 1.19
N PHE A 78 -3.52 6.17 2.08
CA PHE A 78 -3.60 5.97 3.51
C PHE A 78 -4.63 6.90 4.12
N SER A 79 -5.37 6.41 5.10
CA SER A 79 -6.27 7.22 5.92
C SER A 79 -6.24 6.66 7.34
N ASN A 80 -6.36 7.53 8.34
CA ASN A 80 -6.36 7.17 9.77
C ASN A 80 -5.04 6.56 10.31
N LEU A 81 -3.88 7.00 9.83
CA LEU A 81 -2.60 6.60 10.41
C LEU A 81 -2.32 7.34 11.72
N SER A 82 -1.93 6.61 12.76
CA SER A 82 -1.45 7.18 14.03
C SER A 82 -0.17 6.46 14.47
N PHE A 83 0.88 7.22 14.77
CA PHE A 83 2.15 6.70 15.29
C PHE A 83 2.36 7.23 16.70
N GLY A 84 2.17 6.37 17.70
CA GLY A 84 2.53 6.67 19.08
C GLY A 84 3.91 6.10 19.40
N SER A 85 4.79 6.92 19.98
CA SER A 85 5.85 6.40 20.86
C SER A 85 5.32 6.55 22.29
N PRO A 86 5.33 5.50 23.14
CA PRO A 86 5.13 5.75 24.57
C PRO A 86 6.23 6.71 25.03
N ALA A 87 5.83 7.86 25.59
CA ALA A 87 6.77 8.74 26.27
C ALA A 87 7.46 7.92 27.37
N ALA A 88 8.79 7.92 27.40
CA ALA A 88 9.53 7.34 28.51
C ALA A 88 9.00 7.99 29.79
N ALA A 89 8.58 7.18 30.76
CA ALA A 89 8.12 7.67 32.06
C ALA A 89 9.22 8.58 32.64
N PRO A 90 8.86 9.77 33.17
CA PRO A 90 9.84 10.62 33.82
C PRO A 90 10.54 9.83 34.92
N ALA A 91 11.88 9.82 34.91
CA ALA A 91 12.65 9.17 35.94
C ALA A 91 12.19 9.67 37.32
N PRO A 92 12.00 8.80 38.32
CA PRO A 92 11.67 9.26 39.66
C PRO A 92 12.78 10.21 40.13
N PRO A 93 12.42 11.31 40.84
CA PRO A 93 13.41 12.22 41.40
C PRO A 93 14.39 11.43 42.27
N PRO A 94 15.69 11.80 42.32
CA PRO A 94 16.64 11.14 43.19
C PRO A 94 16.07 11.16 44.61
N THR A 95 15.90 9.97 45.19
CA THR A 95 15.46 9.79 46.56
C THR A 95 16.39 10.62 47.43
N ALA A 96 15.88 11.71 48.02
CA ALA A 96 16.54 12.31 49.15
C ALA A 96 16.64 11.20 50.19
N GLN A 97 17.85 10.67 50.35
CA GLN A 97 18.17 9.67 51.35
C GLN A 97 17.84 10.31 52.70
N GLN A 98 16.64 10.00 53.20
CA GLN A 98 16.23 10.30 54.55
C GLN A 98 17.19 9.51 55.43
N ASP A 99 18.19 10.18 55.99
CA ASP A 99 19.04 9.63 57.05
C ASP A 99 18.17 9.51 58.31
N PRO A 100 17.80 8.31 58.76
CA PRO A 100 17.05 8.13 59.99
C PRO A 100 18.04 7.69 61.07
N ASP A 101 18.93 8.58 61.51
CA ASP A 101 19.78 8.29 62.67
C ASP A 101 19.26 9.01 63.90
N HIS A 102 18.20 8.44 64.47
CA HIS A 102 17.82 8.70 65.85
C HIS A 102 18.58 7.71 66.75
N SER A 103 19.51 8.26 67.53
CA SER A 103 19.87 7.88 68.92
C SER A 103 21.13 7.03 69.16
N ASN A 104 22.21 7.67 69.64
CA ASN A 104 22.80 7.43 70.98
C ASN A 104 23.79 8.56 71.38
N PRO A 105 24.18 8.76 72.67
CA PRO A 105 24.27 10.06 73.34
C PRO A 105 25.73 10.57 73.44
N PRO A 106 25.96 11.81 73.94
CA PRO A 106 27.30 12.37 74.03
C PRO A 106 28.18 11.66 75.07
N GLN A 107 29.39 11.27 74.64
CA GLN A 107 30.51 10.88 75.51
C GLN A 107 31.48 12.06 75.65
N ARG A 108 31.61 12.59 76.88
CA ARG A 108 32.84 13.08 77.57
C ARG A 108 32.65 14.37 78.38
N GLY A 109 33.18 14.33 79.60
CA GLY A 109 33.35 15.42 80.56
C GLY A 109 33.48 14.89 81.97
#